data_AF-A0A1H7XJ21-F1
#
_entry.id   AF-A0A1H7XJ21-F1
#
_cell.length_a   1.000
_cell.length_b   1.000
_cell.length_c   1.000
_cell.angle_alpha   90.00
_cell.angle_beta   90.00
_cell.angle_gamma   90.00
#
_symmetry.space_group_name_H-M   'P 1'
#
loop_
_entity.id
_entity.type
_entity.pdbx_description
1 polymer ?
#
loop_
_entity_poly.entity_id
_entity_poly.type
_entity_poly.pdbx_seq_one_letter_code
_entity_poly.pdbx_strand_id
1 'polypeptide(L)'
;MSPKTMRRTLQFIGFITGLIFGYFRPSHIQDLLPVLAIGVGISYFIYSSMQLDDDNSDREVAWFPFVQMMMYFLIGGVLSSSILLALEMRQLQ
;
A
#
# COMPACT_ATOMS: atom_id res chain seq x y z
N MET A 1 14.71 8.12 16.44
CA MET A 1 14.21 6.80 15.97
C MET A 1 15.12 6.29 14.87
N SER A 2 15.34 4.98 14.76
CA SER A 2 16.06 4.41 13.61
C SER A 2 15.22 4.57 12.33
N PRO A 3 15.83 4.85 11.15
CA PRO A 3 15.11 4.93 9.86
C PRO A 3 14.23 3.69 9.60
N LYS A 4 14.72 2.52 10.00
CA LYS A 4 13.99 1.24 9.92
C LYS A 4 12.71 1.23 10.77
N THR A 5 12.76 1.80 11.97
CA THR A 5 11.58 1.89 12.86
C THR A 5 10.56 2.87 12.30
N MET A 6 11.01 4.04 11.83
CA MET A 6 10.13 5.05 11.25
C MET A 6 9.37 4.49 10.04
N ARG A 7 10.08 3.80 9.15
CA ARG A 7 9.53 3.13 7.98
C ARG A 7 8.47 2.09 8.35
N ARG A 8 8.74 1.27 9.37
CA ARG A 8 7.79 0.26 9.85
C ARG A 8 6.54 0.90 10.47
N THR A 9 6.69 2.01 11.17
CA THR A 9 5.56 2.79 11.71
C THR A 9 4.71 3.38 10.59
N LEU A 10 5.33 3.97 9.56
CA LEU A 10 4.63 4.47 8.37
C LEU A 10 3.85 3.35 7.66
N GLN A 11 4.47 2.19 7.45
CA GLN A 11 3.80 1.02 6.87
C GLN A 11 2.61 0.57 7.73
N PHE A 12 2.78 0.52 9.05
CA PHE A 12 1.70 0.15 9.96
C PHE A 12 0.55 1.17 9.92
N ILE A 13 0.84 2.46 9.92
CA ILE A 13 -0.17 3.52 9.78
C ILE A 13 -0.89 3.39 8.43
N GLY A 14 -0.15 3.20 7.34
CA GLY A 14 -0.71 2.93 6.01
C GLY A 14 -1.67 1.74 6.05
N PHE A 15 -1.24 0.62 6.63
CA PHE A 15 -2.07 -0.57 6.76
C PHE A 15 -3.36 -0.34 7.55
N ILE A 16 -3.27 0.27 8.73
CA ILE A 16 -4.44 0.54 9.59
C ILE A 16 -5.39 1.53 8.91
N THR A 17 -4.88 2.59 8.28
CA THR A 17 -5.72 3.55 7.54
C THR A 17 -6.39 2.88 6.35
N GLY A 18 -5.70 1.98 5.64
CA GLY A 18 -6.26 1.15 4.59
C GLY A 18 -7.40 0.27 5.10
N LEU A 19 -7.20 -0.45 6.21
CA LEU A 19 -8.23 -1.28 6.82
C LEU A 19 -9.49 -0.49 7.15
N ILE A 20 -9.33 0.67 7.82
CA ILE A 20 -10.43 1.56 8.19
C ILE A 20 -11.19 2.03 6.95
N PHE A 21 -10.47 2.53 5.94
CA PHE A 21 -11.11 3.01 4.71
C PHE A 21 -11.82 1.90 3.93
N GLY A 22 -11.20 0.74 3.78
CA GLY A 22 -11.81 -0.40 3.09
C GLY A 22 -13.03 -0.94 3.82
N TYR A 23 -13.11 -0.76 5.16
CA TYR A 23 -14.28 -1.12 5.93
C TYR A 23 -15.44 -0.12 5.77
N PHE A 24 -15.17 1.18 5.89
CA PHE A 24 -16.23 2.20 5.83
C PHE A 24 -16.66 2.58 4.42
N ARG A 25 -15.78 2.46 3.43
CA ARG A 25 -15.99 2.88 2.03
C ARG A 25 -15.46 1.84 1.04
N PRO A 26 -15.95 0.58 1.08
CA PRO A 26 -15.42 -0.50 0.25
C PRO A 26 -15.51 -0.23 -1.25
N SER A 27 -16.58 0.42 -1.74
CA SER A 27 -16.74 0.77 -3.16
C SER A 27 -15.67 1.75 -3.64
N HIS A 28 -15.42 2.80 -2.87
CA HIS A 28 -14.44 3.82 -3.25
C HIS A 28 -13.02 3.28 -3.24
N ILE A 29 -12.72 2.37 -2.31
CA ILE A 29 -11.42 1.70 -2.29
C ILE A 29 -11.27 0.83 -3.53
N GLN A 30 -12.28 0.05 -3.90
CA GLN A 30 -12.22 -0.78 -5.11
C GLN A 30 -12.02 0.03 -6.39
N ASP A 31 -12.67 1.20 -6.51
CA ASP A 31 -12.49 2.08 -7.66
C ASP A 31 -11.08 2.69 -7.72
N LEU A 32 -10.50 3.01 -6.55
CA LEU A 32 -9.16 3.59 -6.44
C LEU A 32 -8.03 2.55 -6.52
N LEU A 33 -8.33 1.28 -6.24
CA LEU A 33 -7.32 0.20 -6.18
C LEU A 33 -6.48 0.11 -7.47
N PRO A 34 -7.06 0.08 -8.68
CA PRO A 34 -6.26 -0.01 -9.91
C PRO A 34 -5.30 1.16 -10.06
N VAL A 35 -5.77 2.39 -9.85
CA VAL A 35 -4.97 3.61 -10.02
C VAL A 35 -3.81 3.63 -9.02
N LEU A 36 -4.10 3.36 -7.75
CA LEU A 36 -3.10 3.34 -6.70
C LEU A 36 -2.11 2.17 -6.86
N ALA A 37 -2.59 0.99 -7.24
CA ALA A 37 -1.74 -0.18 -7.47
C ALA A 37 -0.78 0.02 -8.64
N ILE A 38 -1.26 0.60 -9.75
CA ILE A 38 -0.40 0.96 -10.89
C ILE A 38 0.63 2.00 -10.47
N GLY A 39 0.21 3.06 -9.76
CA GLY A 39 1.13 4.10 -9.27
C GLY A 39 2.23 3.54 -8.37
N VAL A 40 1.87 2.68 -7.40
CA VAL A 40 2.82 1.99 -6.52
C VAL A 40 3.72 1.06 -7.31
N GLY A 41 3.18 0.28 -8.26
CA GLY A 41 3.94 -0.63 -9.10
C GLY A 41 4.97 0.07 -9.99
N ILE A 42 4.57 1.14 -10.69
CA ILE A 42 5.49 1.97 -11.50
C ILE A 42 6.57 2.58 -10.62
N SER A 43 6.20 3.11 -9.45
CA SER A 43 7.17 3.68 -8.52
C SER A 43 8.17 2.63 -8.05
N TYR A 44 7.70 1.42 -7.70
CA TYR A 44 8.59 0.34 -7.29
C TYR A 44 9.54 -0.09 -8.43
N PHE A 45 9.03 -0.13 -9.67
CA PHE A 45 9.84 -0.42 -10.85
C PHE A 45 10.95 0.62 -11.05
N ILE A 46 10.61 1.92 -11.01
CA ILE A 46 11.58 3.01 -11.14
C ILE A 46 12.64 2.93 -10.03
N TYR A 47 12.22 2.70 -8.77
CA TYR A 47 13.14 2.54 -7.65
C TYR A 47 14.11 1.36 -7.88
N SER A 48 13.57 0.21 -8.31
CA SER A 48 14.37 -0.97 -8.59
C SER A 48 15.37 -0.74 -9.72
N SER A 49 15.00 0.00 -10.77
CA SER A 49 15.90 0.35 -11.86
C SER A 49 17.01 1.30 -11.39
N MET A 50 16.70 2.28 -10.55
CA MET A 50 17.69 3.21 -10.00
C MET A 50 18.72 2.51 -9.10
N GLN A 51 18.31 1.50 -8.33
CA GLN A 51 19.24 0.73 -7.50
C GLN A 51 20.17 -0.18 -8.31
N LEU A 52 19.79 -0.60 -9.51
CA LEU A 52 20.61 -1.46 -10.36
C LEU A 52 21.74 -0.70 -11.06
N ASP A 53 21.56 0.60 -11.32
CA ASP A 53 22.55 1.47 -11.98
C ASP A 53 23.54 2.14 -11.00
N ASP A 54 23.19 2.27 -9.72
CA ASP A 54 24.04 2.94 -8.71
C ASP A 54 24.77 1.89 -7.84
N ASP A 55 26.05 1.65 -8.15
CA ASP A 55 26.95 0.73 -7.43
C ASP A 55 27.22 1.19 -5.97
N ASN A 56 26.73 2.38 -5.58
CA ASN A 56 26.67 2.83 -4.19
C ASN A 56 25.28 2.56 -3.58
N SER A 57 25.06 1.30 -3.19
CA SER A 57 23.79 0.72 -2.72
C SER A 57 23.11 1.35 -1.49
N ASP A 58 23.69 2.38 -0.88
CA ASP A 58 23.27 2.92 0.42
C ASP A 58 22.46 4.22 0.37
N ARG A 59 22.18 4.74 -0.83
CA ARG A 59 21.27 5.89 -0.97
C ARG A 59 19.82 5.44 -0.86
N GLU A 60 19.28 5.47 0.37
CA GLU A 60 17.83 5.41 0.57
C GLU A 60 17.16 6.57 -0.19
N VAL A 61 16.42 6.22 -1.24
CA VAL A 61 15.64 7.20 -1.99
C VAL A 61 14.52 7.72 -1.10
N ALA A 62 14.54 9.02 -0.79
CA ALA A 62 13.69 9.63 0.24
C ALA A 62 12.18 9.44 0.03
N TRP A 63 11.70 9.23 -1.20
CA TRP A 63 10.29 9.00 -1.51
C TRP A 63 9.86 7.52 -1.36
N PHE A 64 10.79 6.58 -1.28
CA PHE A 64 10.48 5.15 -1.21
C PHE A 64 9.66 4.75 0.04
N PRO A 65 9.90 5.31 1.24
CA PRO A 65 9.05 5.07 2.40
C PRO A 65 7.58 5.44 2.16
N PHE A 66 7.29 6.49 1.38
CA PHE A 66 5.93 6.89 1.02
C PHE A 66 5.25 5.85 0.14
N VAL A 67 5.96 5.34 -0.87
CA VAL A 67 5.43 4.29 -1.77
C VAL A 67 5.12 3.01 -1.01
N GLN A 68 5.94 2.67 -0.01
CA GLN A 68 5.63 1.56 0.86
C GLN A 68 4.45 1.81 1.77
N MET A 69 4.30 3.01 2.34
CA MET A 69 3.09 3.36 3.09
C MET A 69 1.84 3.17 2.23
N MET A 70 1.87 3.62 0.97
CA MET A 70 0.78 3.43 0.01
C MET A 70 0.53 1.94 -0.30
N MET A 71 1.59 1.15 -0.48
CA MET A 71 1.46 -0.30 -0.67
C MET A 71 0.74 -0.98 0.51
N TYR A 72 1.12 -0.66 1.74
CA TYR A 72 0.47 -1.21 2.93
C TYR A 72 -0.96 -0.71 3.09
N PHE A 73 -1.24 0.54 2.72
CA PHE A 73 -2.61 1.06 2.62
C PHE A 73 -3.46 0.25 1.65
N LEU A 74 -2.94 -0.07 0.46
CA LEU A 74 -3.66 -0.92 -0.50
C LEU A 74 -3.93 -2.30 0.07
N ILE A 75 -2.93 -2.93 0.68
CA ILE A 75 -3.09 -4.26 1.30
C ILE A 75 -4.20 -4.23 2.35
N GLY A 76 -4.19 -3.24 3.25
CA GLY A 76 -5.24 -3.08 4.27
C GLY A 76 -6.62 -2.84 3.65
N GLY A 77 -6.70 -1.94 2.66
CA GLY A 77 -7.96 -1.61 1.97
C GLY A 77 -8.56 -2.79 1.22
N VAL A 78 -7.75 -3.56 0.48
CA VAL A 78 -8.20 -4.80 -0.19
C VAL A 78 -8.71 -5.80 0.82
N LEU A 79 -7.95 -6.04 1.91
CA LEU A 79 -8.32 -7.04 2.92
C LEU A 79 -9.69 -6.76 3.52
N SER A 80 -9.93 -5.54 4.03
CA SER A 80 -11.19 -5.23 4.69
C SER A 80 -12.36 -5.13 3.70
N SER A 81 -12.16 -4.53 2.51
CA SER A 81 -13.22 -4.44 1.50
C SER A 81 -13.60 -5.79 0.90
N SER A 82 -12.63 -6.68 0.66
CA SER A 82 -12.89 -8.03 0.12
C SER A 82 -13.61 -8.92 1.13
N ILE A 83 -13.31 -8.80 2.43
CA ILE A 83 -14.02 -9.53 3.48
C ILE A 83 -15.49 -9.08 3.52
N LEU A 84 -15.77 -7.78 3.45
CA LEU A 84 -17.13 -7.26 3.43
C LEU A 84 -17.90 -7.76 2.20
N LEU A 85 -17.32 -7.64 1.02
CA LEU A 85 -17.90 -8.19 -0.22
C LEU A 85 -18.19 -9.69 -0.12
N ALA A 86 -17.26 -10.47 0.43
CA ALA A 86 -17.44 -11.91 0.59
C ALA A 86 -18.58 -12.24 1.56
N LEU A 87 -18.74 -11.46 2.64
CA LEU A 87 -19.87 -11.59 3.57
C LEU A 87 -21.20 -11.21 2.91
N GLU A 88 -21.24 -10.13 2.14
CA GLU A 88 -22.42 -9.70 1.38
C GLU A 88 -22.86 -10.76 0.38
N MET A 89 -21.92 -11.33 -0.39
CA MET A 89 -22.23 -12.41 -1.34
C MET A 89 -22.78 -13.66 -0.65
N ARG A 90 -22.30 -13.98 0.56
CA ARG A 90 -22.76 -15.14 1.33
C ARG A 90 -24.17 -14.97 1.90
N GLN A 91 -24.60 -13.72 2.16
CA GLN A 91 -25.96 -13.42 2.64
C GLN A 91 -27.01 -13.46 1.53
N LEU A 92 -26.58 -13.34 0.27
CA LEU A 92 -27.45 -13.37 -0.92
C LEU A 92 -27.70 -14.81 -1.45
N GLN A 93 -27.04 -15.82 -0.88
CA GLN A 93 -27.23 -17.25 -1.17
C GLN A 93 -28.14 -17.91 -0.12
#